data_AF-A0A955G385-F1
#
_entry.id   AF-A0A955G385-F1
#
_cell.length_a   1.000
_cell.length_b   1.000
_cell.length_c   1.000
_cell.angle_alpha   90.00
_cell.angle_beta   90.00
_cell.angle_gamma   90.00
#
_symmetry.space_group_name_H-M   'P 1'
#
loop_
_entity.id
_entity.type
_entity.pdbx_description
1 polymer ?
#
loop_
_entity_poly.entity_id
_entity_poly.type
_entity_poly.pdbx_seq_one_letter_code
_entity_poly.pdbx_strand_id
1 'polypeptide(L)'
;MFYDKYPERRFIWVYGADSYASMDTWQSGDWMKQNLPMLVIERPGYDMGLVGSNVDLLKVPEMDVSSTEVRTRLSQHRSVRCLVSASVYELLRVAP
;
A
#
# COMPACT_ATOMS: atom_id res chain seq x y z
N MET A 1 -20.18 -10.63 1.26
CA MET A 1 -19.25 -9.55 0.87
C MET A 1 -19.23 -8.50 1.99
N PHE A 2 -18.20 -7.66 2.14
CA PHE A 2 -18.16 -6.62 3.21
C PHE A 2 -19.39 -5.71 3.20
N TYR A 3 -19.90 -5.40 1.99
CA TYR A 3 -21.11 -4.62 1.77
C TYR A 3 -22.38 -5.26 2.37
N ASP A 4 -22.52 -6.58 2.30
CA ASP A 4 -23.69 -7.28 2.88
C ASP A 4 -23.64 -7.28 4.42
N LYS A 5 -22.43 -7.35 4.97
CA LYS A 5 -22.22 -7.41 6.42
C LYS A 5 -22.35 -6.04 7.09
N TYR A 6 -22.03 -4.97 6.36
CA TYR A 6 -22.01 -3.60 6.88
C TYR A 6 -22.68 -2.65 5.86
N PRO A 7 -23.98 -2.81 5.62
CA PRO A 7 -24.70 -2.08 4.56
C PRO A 7 -24.74 -0.57 4.78
N GLU A 8 -24.59 -0.11 6.02
CA GLU A 8 -24.56 1.31 6.39
C GLU A 8 -23.18 1.97 6.23
N ARG A 9 -22.16 1.19 5.83
CA ARG A 9 -20.77 1.68 5.71
C ARG A 9 -20.41 1.92 4.26
N ARG A 10 -19.71 3.04 4.03
CA ARG A 10 -18.99 3.28 2.79
C ARG A 10 -17.58 2.71 2.90
N PHE A 11 -17.23 1.81 1.99
CA PHE A 11 -15.88 1.28 1.87
C PHE A 11 -15.09 2.05 0.82
N ILE A 12 -13.82 2.34 1.15
CA ILE A 12 -12.84 2.92 0.24
C ILE A 12 -11.61 2.02 0.29
N TRP A 13 -11.13 1.62 -0.88
CA TRP A 13 -9.99 0.73 -1.02
C TRP A 13 -8.71 1.55 -1.16
N VAL A 14 -7.77 1.35 -0.24
CA VAL A 14 -6.53 2.11 -0.20
C VAL A 14 -5.42 1.35 -0.90
N TYR A 15 -4.77 2.00 -1.86
CA TYR A 15 -3.64 1.43 -2.60
C TYR A 15 -2.46 2.40 -2.63
N GLY A 16 -1.25 1.88 -2.75
CA GLY A 16 -0.10 2.67 -3.20
C GLY A 16 -0.10 2.82 -4.72
N ALA A 17 0.53 3.87 -5.23
CA ALA A 17 0.67 4.10 -6.67
C ALA A 17 1.29 2.91 -7.43
N ASP A 18 2.21 2.19 -6.79
CA ASP A 18 2.84 0.97 -7.31
C ASP A 18 1.86 -0.19 -7.49
N SER A 19 0.97 -0.38 -6.51
CA SER A 19 -0.09 -1.37 -6.56
C SER A 19 -1.12 -1.02 -7.62
N TYR A 20 -1.52 0.26 -7.73
CA TYR A 20 -2.46 0.72 -8.74
C TYR A 20 -1.90 0.58 -10.16
N ALA A 21 -0.63 0.95 -10.38
CA ALA A 21 0.03 0.85 -11.68
C ALA A 21 0.16 -0.60 -12.17
N SER A 22 0.39 -1.55 -11.27
CA SER A 22 0.50 -2.98 -11.62
C SER A 22 -0.84 -3.73 -11.65
N MET A 23 -1.95 -3.08 -11.29
CA MET A 23 -3.23 -3.74 -11.05
C MET A 23 -3.81 -4.45 -12.29
N ASP A 24 -3.46 -4.03 -13.51
CA ASP A 24 -3.95 -4.67 -14.75
C ASP A 24 -3.42 -6.11 -14.89
N THR A 25 -2.36 -6.45 -14.15
CA THR A 25 -1.82 -7.82 -14.08
C THR A 25 -2.53 -8.69 -13.05
N TRP A 26 -3.38 -8.11 -12.21
CA TRP A 26 -4.07 -8.82 -11.14
C TRP A 26 -5.30 -9.52 -11.69
N GLN A 27 -5.69 -10.62 -11.04
CA GLN A 27 -6.97 -11.25 -11.34
C GLN A 27 -8.11 -10.22 -11.12
N SER A 28 -8.89 -9.98 -12.18
CA SER A 28 -9.99 -9.00 -12.18
C SER A 28 -9.55 -7.56 -11.87
N GLY A 29 -8.29 -7.21 -12.16
CA GLY A 29 -7.73 -5.87 -12.02
C GLY A 29 -8.57 -4.77 -12.67
N ASP A 30 -8.93 -4.98 -13.94
CA ASP A 30 -9.77 -4.05 -14.70
C ASP A 30 -11.11 -3.80 -14.02
N TRP A 31 -11.76 -4.86 -13.53
CA TRP A 31 -13.01 -4.76 -12.80
C TRP A 31 -12.83 -3.95 -11.52
N MET A 32 -11.75 -4.21 -10.76
CA MET A 32 -11.46 -3.45 -9.54
C MET A 32 -11.31 -1.96 -9.84
N LYS A 33 -10.46 -1.60 -10.81
CA LYS A 33 -10.24 -0.20 -11.25
C LYS A 33 -11.53 0.50 -11.67
N GLN A 34 -12.47 -0.21 -12.28
CA GLN A 34 -13.72 0.37 -12.76
C GLN A 34 -14.83 0.45 -11.70
N ASN A 35 -14.81 -0.41 -10.67
CA ASN A 35 -15.98 -0.60 -9.79
C ASN A 35 -15.73 -0.25 -8.32
N LEU A 36 -14.47 -0.25 -7.85
CA LEU A 36 -14.18 0.02 -6.45
C LEU A 36 -13.96 1.53 -6.23
N PRO A 37 -14.54 2.15 -5.20
CA PRO A 37 -14.10 3.46 -4.73
C PRO A 37 -12.68 3.34 -4.18
N MET A 38 -11.73 4.10 -4.72
CA MET A 38 -10.32 4.00 -4.37
C MET A 38 -9.77 5.28 -3.77
N LEU A 39 -8.82 5.12 -2.85
CA LEU A 39 -7.90 6.14 -2.42
C LEU A 39 -6.49 5.68 -2.78
N VAL A 40 -5.83 6.35 -3.71
CA VAL A 40 -4.50 5.97 -4.16
C VAL A 40 -3.47 6.96 -3.62
N ILE A 41 -2.51 6.43 -2.87
CA ILE A 41 -1.43 7.18 -2.26
C ILE A 41 -0.32 7.35 -3.29
N GLU A 42 0.02 8.59 -3.61
CA GLU A 42 1.10 8.91 -4.55
C GLU A 42 2.44 8.37 -4.03
N ARG A 43 3.25 7.82 -4.94
CA ARG A 43 4.61 7.35 -4.65
C ARG A 43 5.56 7.79 -5.75
N PRO A 44 6.71 8.42 -5.43
CA PRO A 44 7.70 8.80 -6.43
C PRO A 44 8.14 7.60 -7.27
N GLY A 45 8.34 7.82 -8.57
CA GLY A 45 8.82 6.81 -9.50
C GLY A 45 7.76 5.86 -10.06
N TYR A 46 6.48 6.03 -9.70
CA TYR A 46 5.37 5.27 -10.27
C TYR A 46 4.43 6.17 -11.07
N ASP A 47 4.33 5.91 -12.37
CA ASP A 47 3.34 6.52 -13.24
C ASP A 47 2.04 5.71 -13.17
N MET A 48 0.96 6.38 -12.76
CA MET A 48 -0.38 5.78 -12.67
C MET A 48 -1.21 6.02 -13.94
N GLY A 49 -0.70 6.80 -14.89
CA GLY A 49 -1.44 7.24 -16.06
C GLY A 49 -2.69 8.04 -15.69
N LEU A 50 -3.72 7.93 -16.53
CA LEU A 50 -5.03 8.53 -16.24
C LEU A 50 -5.78 7.67 -15.22
N VAL A 51 -6.26 8.32 -14.16
CA VAL A 51 -7.08 7.69 -13.12
C VAL A 51 -8.57 7.92 -13.38
N GLY A 52 -9.39 6.94 -13.01
CA GLY A 52 -10.86 7.03 -13.13
C GLY A 52 -11.48 7.99 -12.11
N SER A 53 -12.73 8.38 -12.34
CA SER A 53 -13.47 9.29 -11.45
C SER A 53 -13.79 8.70 -10.07
N ASN A 54 -13.65 7.39 -9.92
CA ASN A 54 -13.79 6.64 -8.67
C ASN A 54 -12.50 6.62 -7.83
N VAL A 55 -11.45 7.33 -8.25
CA VAL A 55 -10.13 7.36 -7.59
C VAL A 55 -9.87 8.74 -6.99
N ASP A 56 -9.72 8.78 -5.67
CA ASP A 56 -9.18 9.93 -4.95
C ASP A 56 -7.66 9.78 -4.82
N LEU A 57 -6.89 10.80 -5.24
CA LEU A 57 -5.44 10.81 -5.08
C LEU A 57 -5.06 11.48 -3.75
N LEU A 58 -4.24 10.79 -2.96
CA LEU A 58 -3.69 11.31 -1.72
C LEU A 58 -2.19 11.51 -1.83
N LYS A 59 -1.78 12.78 -1.82
CA LYS A 59 -0.37 13.14 -1.67
C LYS A 59 0.04 13.10 -0.21
N VAL A 60 1.07 12.33 0.10
CA VAL A 60 1.68 12.24 1.42
C VAL A 60 3.14 12.69 1.34
N PRO A 61 3.76 13.14 2.46
CA PRO A 61 5.20 13.33 2.50
C PRO A 61 5.90 12.07 2.02
N GLU A 62 6.92 12.22 1.17
CA GLU A 62 7.66 11.08 0.66
C GLU A 62 8.27 10.30 1.81
N MET A 63 7.90 9.02 1.89
CA MET A 63 8.51 8.08 2.82
C MET A 63 9.30 7.06 2.01
N ASP A 64 10.62 7.16 2.05
CA ASP A 64 11.50 6.17 1.46
C ASP A 64 11.66 4.96 2.40
N VAL A 65 10.56 4.22 2.58
CA VAL A 65 10.54 2.99 3.36
C VAL A 65 9.81 1.90 2.58
N SER A 66 10.39 0.69 2.56
CA SER A 66 9.76 -0.47 1.95
C SER A 66 10.08 -1.73 2.76
N SER A 67 9.17 -2.71 2.71
CA SER A 67 9.40 -4.01 3.35
C SER A 67 10.60 -4.76 2.74
N THR A 68 10.92 -4.51 1.48
CA THR A 68 12.14 -5.06 0.84
C THR A 68 13.39 -4.50 1.51
N GLU A 69 13.47 -3.18 1.69
CA GLU A 69 14.61 -2.56 2.38
C GLU A 69 14.71 -3.04 3.85
N VAL A 70 13.58 -3.16 4.56
CA VAL A 70 13.55 -3.71 5.91
C VAL A 70 14.13 -5.13 5.94
N ARG A 71 13.68 -6.03 5.06
CA ARG A 71 14.19 -7.42 5.00
C ARG A 71 15.66 -7.48 4.59
N THR A 72 16.10 -6.65 3.64
CA THR A 72 17.52 -6.56 3.23
C THR A 72 18.41 -6.07 4.36
N ARG A 73 17.95 -5.09 5.17
CA ARG A 73 18.69 -4.65 6.35
C ARG A 73 18.80 -5.75 7.39
N LEU A 74 17.70 -6.44 7.69
CA LEU A 74 17.69 -7.55 8.64
C LEU A 74 18.67 -8.66 8.22
N SER A 75 18.67 -9.09 6.95
CA SER A 75 19.61 -10.13 6.47
C SER A 75 21.08 -9.69 6.54
N GLN A 76 21.34 -8.38 6.45
CA GLN A 76 22.66 -7.78 6.58
C GLN A 76 23.00 -7.38 8.03
N HIS A 77 22.20 -7.79 9.02
CA HIS A 77 22.37 -7.43 10.43
C HIS A 77 22.42 -5.91 10.68
N ARG A 78 21.76 -5.13 9.82
CA ARG A 78 21.63 -3.67 9.95
C ARG A 78 20.34 -3.32 10.67
N SER A 79 20.38 -2.23 11.46
CA SER A 79 19.21 -1.76 12.20
C SER A 79 18.09 -1.26 11.29
N VAL A 80 16.86 -1.64 11.63
CA VAL A 80 15.61 -1.14 11.01
C VAL A 80 14.87 -0.15 11.92
N ARG A 81 15.54 0.38 12.96
CA ARG A 81 14.97 1.42 13.83
C ARG A 81 14.56 2.62 12.98
N CYS A 82 13.42 3.23 13.32
CA CYS A 82 12.80 4.34 12.58
C CYS A 82 12.21 3.98 11.20
N LEU A 83 12.40 2.76 10.69
CA LEU A 83 11.68 2.27 9.50
C LEU A 83 10.38 1.54 9.86
N VAL A 84 10.28 1.09 11.11
CA VAL A 84 9.11 0.40 11.66
C VAL A 84 8.77 0.99 13.03
N SER A 85 7.56 0.71 13.52
CA SER A 85 7.19 1.11 14.88
C SER A 85 8.10 0.46 15.92
N ALA A 86 8.21 1.07 17.10
CA ALA A 86 9.05 0.55 18.19
C ALA A 86 8.65 -0.88 18.60
N SER A 87 7.35 -1.19 18.64
CA SER A 87 6.87 -2.53 18.96
C SER A 87 7.27 -3.58 17.91
N VAL A 88 7.22 -3.22 16.62
CA VAL A 88 7.67 -4.10 15.53
C VAL A 88 9.19 -4.26 15.55
N TYR A 89 9.94 -3.20 15.85
CA TYR A 89 11.39 -3.28 16.00
C TYR A 89 11.79 -4.26 17.11
N GLU A 90 11.17 -4.18 18.28
CA GLU A 90 11.45 -5.11 19.39
C GLU A 90 11.11 -6.56 19.01
N LEU A 91 9.98 -6.79 18.33
CA LEU A 91 9.60 -8.11 17.85
C LEU A 91 10.64 -8.69 16.88
N LEU A 92 11.17 -7.88 15.97
CA LEU A 92 12.15 -8.32 14.97
C LEU A 92 13.55 -8.52 15.55
N ARG A 93 13.88 -7.85 16.67
CA ARG A 93 15.18 -7.98 17.35
C ARG A 93 15.33 -9.31 18.10
N VAL A 94 14.21 -9.89 18.55
CA VAL A 94 14.19 -11.16 19.31
C VAL A 94 13.99 -12.38 18.42
N ALA A 95 13.79 -12.21 17.11
CA ALA A 95 13.71 -13.32 16.17
C ALA A 95 15.12 -13.97 16.03
N PRO A 96 15.22 -15.30 16.15
CA PRO A 96 16.50 -16.03 16.11
C PRO A 96 17.17 -15.99 14.74
#